data_AF-A0A015IW79-F1
#
_entry.id   AF-A0A015IW79-F1
#
_cell.length_a   1.000
_cell.length_b   1.000
_cell.length_c   1.000
_cell.angle_alpha   90.00
_cell.angle_beta   90.00
_cell.angle_gamma   90.00
#
_symmetry.space_group_name_H-M   'P 1'
#
loop_
_entity.id
_entity.type
_entity.pdbx_description
1 polymer ?
#
loop_
_entity_poly.entity_id
_entity_poly.type
_entity_poly.pdbx_seq_one_letter_code
_entity_poly.pdbx_strand_id
1 'polypeptide(L)'
;MVNTYIKTKEYETPIDWNITWNLIHRYKGFNCISVKKHWHLIFITKLFAKLLPIGTILLQRKPDIYKDFICPRCNANKEESRYHFIECDANKKLWPIIKNKMQDDLVPIIQKLNDSPENTSKIISEKLNQILGSQHDNNKFTNFCLLALEANKINTNFSKISKQTFGLSESKNILLLASLLDSFIIHFKELIWLPRCNATVAWEKARNIIGRKDKLNRSENMDRYYKSSHQNSKHLRQDKQYLKENNLIDSHTGRKVKNQAPIGA
;
A
#
# COMPACT_ATOMS: atom_id res chain seq x y z
N MET A 1 -29.48 18.87 15.83
CA MET A 1 -30.14 18.00 14.82
C MET A 1 -29.28 18.12 13.57
N VAL A 2 -28.40 17.18 13.21
CA VAL A 2 -28.70 15.85 12.65
C VAL A 2 -27.66 14.86 13.20
N ASN A 3 -28.10 13.95 14.05
CA ASN A 3 -27.28 12.87 14.61
C ASN A 3 -27.99 11.54 14.28
N THR A 4 -28.29 11.37 12.99
CA THR A 4 -29.23 10.34 12.53
C THR A 4 -28.47 9.29 11.74
N TYR A 5 -28.26 8.16 12.41
CA TYR A 5 -28.13 6.82 11.82
C TYR A 5 -26.89 6.50 10.97
N ILE A 6 -25.82 6.06 11.66
CA ILE A 6 -25.07 4.86 11.23
C ILE A 6 -24.94 3.92 12.44
N LYS A 7 -26.08 3.48 12.97
CA LYS A 7 -26.20 2.21 13.68
C LYS A 7 -27.03 1.28 12.81
N THR A 8 -26.50 0.95 11.63
CA THR A 8 -27.05 -0.18 10.88
C THR A 8 -26.58 -1.44 11.59
N LYS A 9 -27.56 -2.22 12.10
CA LYS A 9 -27.39 -3.63 12.45
C LYS A 9 -26.43 -4.30 11.46
N GLU A 10 -25.49 -5.09 11.96
CA GLU A 10 -24.56 -5.92 11.18
C GLU A 10 -25.33 -6.97 10.36
N TYR A 11 -26.08 -6.55 9.36
CA TYR A 11 -26.32 -7.40 8.21
C TYR A 11 -25.01 -7.40 7.45
N GLU A 12 -24.24 -8.49 7.56
CA GLU A 12 -23.03 -8.69 6.79
C GLU A 12 -23.35 -8.40 5.32
N THR A 13 -22.80 -7.31 4.79
CA THR A 13 -22.95 -7.02 3.37
C THR A 13 -22.31 -8.19 2.62
N PRO A 14 -23.03 -8.88 1.72
CA PRO A 14 -22.47 -10.05 1.05
C PRO A 14 -21.31 -9.59 0.15
N ILE A 15 -20.10 -10.05 0.46
CA ILE A 15 -18.84 -9.66 -0.20
C ILE A 15 -18.46 -10.69 -1.26
N ASP A 16 -18.06 -10.19 -2.43
CA ASP A 16 -17.49 -11.01 -3.49
C ASP A 16 -15.97 -11.13 -3.32
N TRP A 17 -15.56 -12.15 -2.56
CA TRP A 17 -14.15 -12.40 -2.26
C TRP A 17 -13.32 -12.80 -3.47
N ASN A 18 -13.94 -13.32 -4.53
CA ASN A 18 -13.20 -13.74 -5.73
C ASN A 18 -12.49 -12.55 -6.37
N ILE A 19 -13.09 -11.36 -6.30
CA ILE A 19 -12.49 -10.14 -6.85
C ILE A 19 -11.25 -9.72 -6.03
N THR A 20 -11.35 -9.72 -4.70
CA THR A 20 -10.24 -9.38 -3.81
C THR A 20 -9.08 -10.38 -3.97
N TRP A 21 -9.38 -11.67 -4.09
CA TRP A 21 -8.36 -12.68 -4.33
C TRP A 21 -7.70 -12.50 -5.69
N ASN A 22 -8.47 -12.25 -6.76
CA ASN A 22 -7.90 -11.97 -8.08
C ASN A 22 -6.95 -10.78 -8.06
N LEU A 23 -7.31 -9.70 -7.35
CA LEU A 23 -6.41 -8.55 -7.14
C LEU A 23 -5.08 -8.98 -6.49
N ILE A 24 -5.12 -9.70 -5.38
CA ILE A 24 -3.92 -10.15 -4.66
C ILE A 24 -3.08 -11.09 -5.55
N HIS A 25 -3.73 -12.01 -6.26
CA HIS A 25 -3.08 -12.97 -7.15
C HIS A 25 -2.34 -12.29 -8.32
N ARG A 26 -2.83 -11.16 -8.86
CA ARG A 26 -2.12 -10.40 -9.91
C ARG A 26 -0.73 -9.93 -9.48
N TYR A 27 -0.53 -9.72 -8.18
CA TYR A 27 0.73 -9.27 -7.60
C TYR A 27 1.54 -10.42 -6.96
N LYS A 28 0.94 -11.61 -6.81
CA LYS A 28 1.60 -12.84 -6.37
C LYS A 28 2.32 -13.49 -7.57
N GLY A 29 3.45 -12.91 -7.96
CA GLY A 29 4.30 -13.46 -9.02
C GLY A 29 5.15 -14.65 -8.55
N PHE A 30 5.38 -15.62 -9.42
CA PHE A 30 6.52 -16.53 -9.33
C PHE A 30 7.75 -15.81 -9.92
N ASN A 31 8.79 -15.63 -9.10
CA ASN A 31 10.09 -14.99 -9.41
C ASN A 31 10.09 -13.47 -9.65
N CYS A 32 11.03 -12.78 -8.97
CA CYS A 32 11.35 -11.34 -9.00
C CYS A 32 10.19 -10.36 -9.27
N ILE A 33 9.46 -10.01 -8.20
CA ILE A 33 8.63 -8.80 -8.18
C ILE A 33 9.52 -7.57 -8.21
N SER A 34 9.26 -6.63 -9.13
CA SER A 34 9.93 -5.32 -9.08
C SER A 34 9.66 -4.68 -7.71
N VAL A 35 10.60 -3.86 -7.22
CA VAL A 35 10.46 -3.15 -5.94
C VAL A 35 9.13 -2.41 -5.87
N LYS A 36 8.70 -1.77 -6.96
CA LYS A 36 7.40 -1.08 -7.07
C LYS A 36 6.22 -2.03 -6.85
N LYS A 37 6.20 -3.20 -7.52
CA LYS A 37 5.15 -4.22 -7.35
C LYS A 37 5.13 -4.80 -5.94
N HIS A 38 6.31 -5.03 -5.34
CA HIS A 38 6.43 -5.51 -3.97
C HIS A 38 5.82 -4.53 -2.96
N TRP A 39 6.17 -3.23 -3.05
CA TRP A 39 5.60 -2.21 -2.17
C TRP A 39 4.10 -2.03 -2.36
N HIS A 40 3.60 -2.22 -3.59
CA HIS A 40 2.17 -2.20 -3.85
C HIS A 40 1.46 -3.39 -3.21
N LEU A 41 2.01 -4.61 -3.35
CA LEU A 41 1.50 -5.80 -2.68
C LEU A 41 1.49 -5.63 -1.15
N ILE A 42 2.56 -5.11 -0.55
CA ILE A 42 2.58 -4.79 0.89
C ILE A 42 1.45 -3.85 1.27
N PHE A 43 1.21 -2.82 0.45
CA PHE A 43 0.14 -1.86 0.69
C PHE A 43 -1.24 -2.52 0.63
N ILE A 44 -1.51 -3.30 -0.42
CA ILE A 44 -2.75 -4.08 -0.57
C ILE A 44 -2.95 -5.01 0.63
N THR A 45 -1.92 -5.74 1.04
CA THR A 45 -1.98 -6.66 2.19
C THR A 45 -2.27 -5.93 3.49
N LYS A 46 -1.62 -4.78 3.73
CA LYS A 46 -1.89 -3.96 4.94
C LYS A 46 -3.30 -3.39 4.93
N LEU A 47 -3.81 -2.98 3.77
CA LEU A 47 -5.17 -2.48 3.61
C LEU A 47 -6.18 -3.60 3.87
N PHE A 48 -6.00 -4.77 3.24
CA PHE A 48 -6.81 -5.97 3.46
C PHE A 48 -6.84 -6.40 4.92
N ALA A 49 -5.67 -6.44 5.58
CA ALA A 49 -5.56 -6.82 6.99
C ALA A 49 -5.99 -5.72 7.98
N LYS A 50 -6.50 -4.56 7.49
CA LYS A 50 -6.87 -3.41 8.34
C LYS A 50 -5.70 -2.84 9.16
N LEU A 51 -4.45 -3.05 8.73
CA LEU A 51 -3.21 -2.71 9.44
C LEU A 51 -2.54 -1.41 9.00
N LEU A 52 -3.20 -0.62 8.13
CA LEU A 52 -2.68 0.70 7.77
C LEU A 52 -2.54 1.58 9.02
N PRO A 53 -1.43 2.33 9.16
CA PRO A 53 -1.15 3.18 10.32
C PRO A 53 -1.99 4.47 10.30
N ILE A 54 -3.30 4.33 10.41
CA ILE A 54 -4.27 5.42 10.62
C ILE A 54 -4.29 5.82 12.10
N GLY A 55 -4.78 7.00 12.43
CA GLY A 55 -4.75 7.56 13.80
C GLY A 55 -5.26 6.60 14.87
N THR A 56 -6.45 6.03 14.67
CA THR A 56 -7.01 4.98 15.57
C THR A 56 -6.06 3.79 15.81
N ILE A 57 -5.40 3.28 14.76
CA ILE A 57 -4.45 2.15 14.85
C ILE A 57 -3.12 2.58 15.48
N LEU A 58 -2.66 3.81 15.23
CA LEU A 58 -1.46 4.37 15.84
C LEU A 58 -1.66 4.53 17.36
N LEU A 59 -2.78 5.12 17.76
CA LEU A 59 -3.20 5.27 19.15
C LEU A 59 -3.31 3.90 19.85
N GLN A 60 -3.94 2.92 19.20
CA GLN A 60 -4.05 1.56 19.73
C GLN A 60 -2.67 0.91 19.95
N ARG A 61 -1.69 1.13 19.06
CA ARG A 61 -0.37 0.49 19.14
C ARG A 61 0.58 1.17 20.11
N LYS A 62 0.53 2.50 20.21
CA LYS A 62 1.44 3.34 20.99
C LYS A 62 0.68 4.53 21.60
N PRO A 63 -0.15 4.31 22.62
CA PRO A 63 -1.00 5.35 23.20
C PRO A 63 -0.17 6.52 23.77
N ASP A 64 0.98 6.23 24.38
CA ASP A 64 1.86 7.25 24.98
C ASP A 64 2.37 8.27 23.95
N ILE A 65 2.56 7.84 22.70
CA ILE A 65 3.13 8.65 21.62
C ILE A 65 2.01 9.38 20.85
N TYR A 66 0.88 8.71 20.63
CA TYR A 66 -0.17 9.18 19.73
C TYR A 66 -1.47 9.61 20.43
N LYS A 67 -1.48 9.80 21.76
CA LYS A 67 -2.65 10.28 22.52
C LYS A 67 -3.30 11.54 21.94
N ASP A 68 -2.49 12.48 21.46
CA ASP A 68 -2.94 13.76 20.89
C ASP A 68 -2.91 13.75 19.35
N PHE A 69 -2.91 12.56 18.75
CA PHE A 69 -2.85 12.41 17.30
C PHE A 69 -4.22 12.70 16.68
N ILE A 70 -4.30 13.89 16.11
CA ILE A 70 -5.41 14.32 15.26
C ILE A 70 -5.01 14.17 13.79
N CYS A 71 -6.01 14.16 12.91
CA CYS A 71 -5.79 14.13 11.47
C CYS A 71 -4.83 15.27 11.06
N PRO A 72 -3.64 14.97 10.50
CA PRO A 72 -2.65 15.99 10.16
C PRO A 72 -3.00 16.74 8.86
N ARG A 73 -4.12 16.37 8.22
CA ARG A 73 -4.59 16.93 6.95
C ARG A 73 -5.73 17.92 7.13
N CYS A 74 -6.66 17.67 8.06
CA CYS A 74 -7.72 18.62 8.36
C CYS A 74 -7.38 19.41 9.63
N ASN A 75 -7.50 20.74 9.57
CA ASN A 75 -7.26 21.62 10.72
C ASN A 75 -8.40 21.57 11.76
N ALA A 76 -9.22 20.52 11.76
CA ALA A 76 -10.47 20.43 12.50
C ALA A 76 -10.36 19.69 13.85
N ASN A 77 -9.16 19.37 14.33
CA ASN A 77 -8.93 18.59 15.55
C ASN A 77 -9.76 17.29 15.63
N LYS A 78 -9.97 16.62 14.49
CA LYS A 78 -10.73 15.38 14.42
C LYS A 78 -9.82 14.16 14.49
N GLU A 79 -10.31 13.11 15.15
CA GLU A 79 -9.66 11.80 15.14
C GLU A 79 -9.61 11.23 13.71
N GLU A 80 -8.46 10.67 13.33
CA GLU A 80 -8.29 10.05 12.02
C GLU A 80 -8.79 8.60 12.01
N SER A 81 -10.05 8.43 11.61
CA SER A 81 -10.68 7.14 11.32
C SER A 81 -10.81 6.86 9.81
N ARG A 82 -11.22 5.64 9.42
CA ARG A 82 -11.50 5.32 8.01
C ARG A 82 -12.63 6.17 7.43
N TYR A 83 -13.68 6.42 8.21
CA TYR A 83 -14.78 7.31 7.83
C TYR A 83 -14.28 8.74 7.64
N HIS A 84 -13.38 9.18 8.53
CA HIS A 84 -12.77 10.50 8.41
C HIS A 84 -12.01 10.66 7.09
N PHE A 85 -11.36 9.64 6.52
CA PHE A 85 -10.70 9.79 5.21
C PHE A 85 -11.64 10.24 4.10
N ILE A 86 -12.88 9.74 4.12
CA ILE A 86 -13.91 10.09 3.13
C ILE A 86 -14.42 11.51 3.37
N GLU A 87 -14.75 11.84 4.61
CA GLU A 87 -15.37 13.12 4.99
C GLU A 87 -14.37 14.28 5.18
N CYS A 88 -13.07 13.98 5.25
CA CYS A 88 -12.02 14.94 5.51
C CYS A 88 -12.04 16.09 4.50
N ASP A 89 -12.14 17.32 5.01
CA ASP A 89 -12.24 18.53 4.19
C ASP A 89 -11.04 18.69 3.23
N ALA A 90 -9.86 18.25 3.65
CA ALA A 90 -8.65 18.28 2.83
C ALA A 90 -8.68 17.29 1.65
N ASN A 91 -9.54 16.26 1.72
CA ASN A 91 -9.65 15.22 0.68
C ASN A 91 -10.86 15.43 -0.23
N LYS A 92 -11.83 16.29 0.13
CA LYS A 92 -13.05 16.52 -0.66
C LYS A 92 -12.77 16.84 -2.13
N LYS A 93 -11.75 17.66 -2.41
CA LYS A 93 -11.35 18.02 -3.78
C LYS A 93 -10.60 16.90 -4.53
N LEU A 94 -10.09 15.89 -3.82
CA LEU A 94 -9.31 14.79 -4.39
C LEU A 94 -10.21 13.64 -4.89
N TRP A 95 -11.35 13.40 -4.25
CA TRP A 95 -12.27 12.33 -4.64
C TRP A 95 -12.79 12.43 -6.09
N PRO A 96 -13.19 13.61 -6.61
CA PRO A 96 -13.51 13.76 -8.03
C PRO A 96 -12.34 13.40 -8.95
N ILE A 97 -11.12 13.79 -8.58
CA ILE A 97 -9.91 13.52 -9.37
C ILE A 97 -9.62 12.01 -9.39
N ILE A 98 -9.72 11.35 -8.24
CA ILE A 98 -9.57 9.89 -8.14
C ILE A 98 -10.59 9.19 -9.03
N LYS A 99 -11.87 9.60 -8.94
CA LYS A 99 -12.94 9.01 -9.75
C LYS A 99 -12.67 9.13 -11.25
N ASN A 100 -12.28 10.32 -11.72
CA ASN A 100 -12.01 10.53 -13.15
C ASN A 100 -10.82 9.68 -13.60
N LYS A 101 -9.71 9.67 -12.86
CA LYS A 101 -8.55 8.83 -13.18
C LYS A 101 -8.89 7.34 -13.21
N MET A 102 -9.73 6.88 -12.28
CA MET A 102 -10.21 5.50 -12.29
C MET A 102 -11.02 5.18 -13.55
N GLN A 103 -11.86 6.09 -14.01
CA GLN A 103 -12.63 5.91 -15.23
C GLN A 103 -11.72 5.85 -16.46
N ASP A 104 -10.74 6.75 -16.53
CA ASP A 104 -9.75 6.81 -17.61
C ASP A 104 -8.94 5.50 -17.72
N ASP A 105 -8.52 4.92 -16.57
CA ASP A 105 -7.80 3.64 -16.53
C ASP A 105 -8.67 2.46 -16.98
N LEU A 106 -9.99 2.52 -16.75
CA LEU A 106 -10.91 1.41 -17.03
C LEU A 106 -11.43 1.38 -18.46
N VAL A 107 -11.55 2.54 -19.12
CA VAL A 107 -11.99 2.64 -20.51
C VAL A 107 -11.25 1.67 -21.44
N PRO A 108 -9.90 1.66 -21.51
CA PRO A 108 -9.19 0.75 -22.41
C PRO A 108 -9.36 -0.73 -22.02
N ILE A 109 -9.54 -1.03 -20.73
CA ILE A 109 -9.76 -2.39 -20.23
C ILE A 109 -11.13 -2.89 -20.71
N ILE A 110 -12.17 -2.08 -20.56
CA ILE A 110 -13.54 -2.43 -20.98
C ILE A 110 -13.61 -2.59 -22.50
N GLN A 111 -12.96 -1.70 -23.26
CA GLN A 111 -12.86 -1.83 -24.72
C GLN A 111 -12.25 -3.18 -25.12
N LYS A 112 -11.15 -3.58 -24.47
CA LYS A 112 -10.50 -4.87 -24.71
C LYS A 112 -11.37 -6.06 -24.30
N LEU A 113 -12.24 -5.93 -23.31
CA LEU A 113 -13.08 -7.03 -22.82
C LEU A 113 -14.36 -7.21 -23.63
N ASN A 114 -14.86 -6.15 -24.28
CA ASN A 114 -16.16 -6.19 -24.96
C ASN A 114 -16.11 -6.62 -26.41
N ASP A 115 -14.93 -6.72 -27.04
CA ASP A 115 -14.70 -7.17 -28.43
C ASP A 115 -15.56 -6.45 -29.52
N SER A 116 -16.42 -5.51 -29.13
CA SER A 116 -17.45 -4.88 -29.98
C SER A 116 -17.03 -3.46 -30.38
N PRO A 117 -17.08 -3.13 -31.68
CA PRO A 117 -16.69 -1.82 -32.21
C PRO A 117 -17.64 -0.68 -31.84
N GLU A 118 -18.82 -0.96 -31.25
CA GLU A 118 -19.83 0.05 -30.92
C GLU A 118 -19.62 0.77 -29.58
N ASN A 119 -18.75 0.26 -28.70
CA ASN A 119 -18.52 0.89 -27.39
C ASN A 119 -17.53 2.06 -27.49
N THR A 120 -18.04 3.23 -27.87
CA THR A 120 -17.27 4.49 -27.74
C THR A 120 -16.92 4.75 -26.27
N SER A 121 -15.78 5.41 -26.01
CA SER A 121 -15.33 5.75 -24.66
C SER A 121 -16.39 6.51 -23.84
N LYS A 122 -17.26 7.27 -24.52
CA LYS A 122 -18.38 8.00 -23.93
C LYS A 122 -19.48 7.08 -23.38
N ILE A 123 -19.85 6.03 -24.12
CA ILE A 123 -20.84 5.05 -23.66
C ILE A 123 -20.30 4.27 -22.45
N ILE A 124 -19.00 3.96 -22.45
CA ILE A 124 -18.35 3.27 -21.33
C ILE A 124 -18.34 4.15 -20.09
N SER A 125 -18.01 5.43 -20.21
CA SER A 125 -18.01 6.35 -19.08
C SER A 125 -19.42 6.57 -18.51
N GLU A 126 -20.45 6.63 -19.36
CA GLU A 126 -21.85 6.67 -18.95
C GLU A 126 -22.25 5.42 -18.16
N LYS A 127 -21.89 4.22 -18.63
CA LYS A 127 -22.12 2.96 -17.91
C LYS A 127 -21.38 2.91 -16.56
N LEU A 128 -20.13 3.39 -16.51
CA LEU A 128 -19.37 3.51 -15.26
C LEU A 128 -20.03 4.50 -14.29
N ASN A 129 -20.58 5.61 -14.79
CA ASN A 129 -21.34 6.58 -13.98
C ASN A 129 -22.65 5.99 -13.45
N GLN A 130 -23.30 5.05 -14.15
CA GLN A 130 -24.49 4.36 -13.60
C GLN A 130 -24.15 3.49 -12.39
N ILE A 131 -22.97 2.86 -12.40
CA ILE A 131 -22.49 1.96 -11.35
C ILE A 131 -21.93 2.73 -10.15
N LEU A 132 -20.99 3.64 -10.41
CA LEU A 132 -20.30 4.43 -9.37
C LEU A 132 -21.11 5.65 -8.93
N GLY A 133 -22.16 6.03 -9.66
CA GLY A 133 -22.89 7.29 -9.49
C GLY A 133 -22.34 8.37 -10.41
N SER A 134 -23.18 9.35 -10.79
CA SER A 134 -22.78 10.47 -11.65
C SER A 134 -21.85 11.46 -10.92
N GLN A 135 -22.10 11.70 -9.64
CA GLN A 135 -21.30 12.58 -8.79
C GLN A 135 -20.40 11.80 -7.81
N HIS A 136 -19.42 12.47 -7.22
CA HIS A 136 -18.43 11.90 -6.29
C HIS A 136 -18.91 11.86 -4.83
N ASP A 137 -19.92 12.66 -4.51
CA ASP A 137 -20.63 12.71 -3.23
C ASP A 137 -21.86 11.79 -3.20
N ASN A 138 -22.09 11.02 -4.27
CA ASN A 138 -23.16 10.05 -4.32
C ASN A 138 -22.89 8.92 -3.31
N ASN A 139 -23.90 8.57 -2.51
CA ASN A 139 -23.87 7.44 -1.58
C ASN A 139 -23.30 6.15 -2.20
N LYS A 140 -23.50 5.91 -3.51
CA LYS A 140 -22.91 4.77 -4.22
C LYS A 140 -21.37 4.81 -4.24
N PHE A 141 -20.78 5.94 -4.63
CA PHE A 141 -19.32 6.10 -4.68
C PHE A 141 -18.73 6.08 -3.28
N THR A 142 -19.33 6.80 -2.34
CA THR A 142 -18.92 6.81 -0.94
C THR A 142 -18.94 5.41 -0.33
N ASN A 143 -20.01 4.64 -0.55
CA ASN A 143 -20.11 3.26 -0.07
C ASN A 143 -19.05 2.35 -0.73
N PHE A 144 -18.80 2.51 -2.03
CA PHE A 144 -17.71 1.80 -2.71
C PHE A 144 -16.35 2.12 -2.06
N CYS A 145 -16.03 3.41 -1.84
CA CYS A 145 -14.77 3.81 -1.21
C CYS A 145 -14.64 3.27 0.21
N LEU A 146 -15.71 3.30 1.01
CA LEU A 146 -15.70 2.74 2.37
C LEU A 146 -15.39 1.24 2.36
N LEU A 147 -16.07 0.45 1.52
CA LEU A 147 -15.84 -1.00 1.40
C LEU A 147 -14.43 -1.32 0.86
N ALA A 148 -13.96 -0.55 -0.12
CA ALA A 148 -12.61 -0.67 -0.65
C ALA A 148 -11.57 -0.36 0.44
N LEU A 149 -11.80 0.65 1.28
CA LEU A 149 -10.92 1.00 2.41
C LEU A 149 -11.04 0.04 3.60
N GLU A 150 -12.15 -0.67 3.73
CA GLU A 150 -12.39 -1.55 4.89
C GLU A 150 -11.63 -2.88 4.76
N ALA A 151 -11.46 -3.44 3.56
CA ALA A 151 -10.54 -4.56 3.28
C ALA A 151 -10.49 -4.92 1.78
N ASN A 152 -10.49 -3.93 0.86
CA ASN A 152 -10.63 -4.17 -0.58
C ASN A 152 -11.89 -5.00 -0.92
N LYS A 153 -13.00 -4.72 -0.22
CA LYS A 153 -14.25 -5.46 -0.38
C LYS A 153 -15.06 -4.89 -1.54
N ILE A 154 -15.71 -5.76 -2.30
CA ILE A 154 -16.76 -5.39 -3.25
C ILE A 154 -18.06 -6.09 -2.85
N ASN A 155 -19.15 -5.35 -2.87
CA ASN A 155 -20.49 -5.87 -2.63
C ASN A 155 -20.92 -6.78 -3.80
N THR A 156 -21.44 -7.96 -3.51
CA THR A 156 -21.98 -8.89 -4.54
C THR A 156 -23.06 -8.25 -5.42
N ASN A 157 -23.89 -7.35 -4.89
CA ASN A 157 -24.87 -6.59 -5.67
C ASN A 157 -24.18 -5.66 -6.67
N PHE A 158 -23.06 -5.03 -6.29
CA PHE A 158 -22.24 -4.24 -7.20
C PHE A 158 -21.68 -5.10 -8.34
N SER A 159 -21.20 -6.31 -8.00
CA SER A 159 -20.71 -7.29 -8.98
C SER A 159 -21.80 -7.71 -9.98
N LYS A 160 -23.02 -8.00 -9.49
CA LYS A 160 -24.19 -8.34 -10.33
C LYS A 160 -24.61 -7.21 -11.26
N ILE A 161 -24.70 -5.98 -10.74
CA ILE A 161 -25.06 -4.80 -11.53
C ILE A 161 -24.01 -4.57 -12.62
N SER A 162 -22.72 -4.61 -12.27
CA SER A 162 -21.62 -4.47 -13.24
C SER A 162 -21.73 -5.48 -14.38
N LYS A 163 -21.95 -6.75 -14.04
CA LYS A 163 -22.12 -7.82 -15.02
C LYS A 163 -23.27 -7.54 -16.00
N GLN A 164 -24.42 -7.12 -15.48
CA GLN A 164 -25.61 -6.79 -16.28
C GLN A 164 -25.38 -5.55 -17.16
N THR A 165 -24.81 -4.48 -16.61
CA THR A 165 -24.58 -3.21 -17.33
C THR A 165 -23.61 -3.38 -18.51
N PHE A 166 -22.57 -4.20 -18.35
CA PHE A 166 -21.57 -4.41 -19.39
C PHE A 166 -21.81 -5.65 -20.26
N GLY A 167 -22.78 -6.51 -19.92
CA GLY A 167 -23.04 -7.76 -20.65
C GLY A 167 -21.87 -8.74 -20.62
N LEU A 168 -21.07 -8.73 -19.54
CA LEU A 168 -19.84 -9.51 -19.44
C LEU A 168 -20.08 -10.93 -18.93
N SER A 169 -19.19 -11.85 -19.33
CA SER A 169 -19.06 -13.14 -18.64
C SER A 169 -18.57 -12.95 -17.21
N GLU A 170 -18.75 -13.97 -16.36
CA GLU A 170 -18.33 -13.94 -14.96
C GLU A 170 -16.83 -13.63 -14.82
N SER A 171 -15.99 -14.32 -15.59
CA SER A 171 -14.54 -14.15 -15.58
C SER A 171 -14.10 -12.76 -16.03
N LYS A 172 -14.73 -12.22 -17.09
CA LYS A 172 -14.44 -10.86 -17.58
C LYS A 172 -14.87 -9.80 -16.55
N ASN A 173 -16.01 -9.99 -15.88
CA ASN A 173 -16.49 -9.09 -14.82
C ASN A 173 -15.57 -9.09 -13.59
N ILE A 174 -15.10 -10.26 -13.14
CA ILE A 174 -14.13 -10.36 -12.03
C ILE A 174 -12.84 -9.60 -12.38
N LEU A 175 -12.33 -9.76 -13.60
CA LEU A 175 -11.12 -9.05 -14.05
C LEU A 175 -11.32 -7.53 -14.12
N LEU A 176 -12.49 -7.08 -14.58
CA LEU A 176 -12.86 -5.66 -14.61
C LEU A 176 -12.89 -5.08 -13.19
N LEU A 177 -13.61 -5.73 -12.28
CA LEU A 177 -13.77 -5.28 -10.91
C LEU A 177 -12.46 -5.32 -10.11
N ALA A 178 -11.60 -6.32 -10.36
CA ALA A 178 -10.27 -6.36 -9.80
C ALA A 178 -9.40 -5.21 -10.32
N SER A 179 -9.56 -4.82 -11.59
CA SER A 179 -8.88 -3.65 -12.16
C SER A 179 -9.42 -2.32 -11.60
N LEU A 180 -10.72 -2.24 -11.35
CA LEU A 180 -11.35 -1.09 -10.68
C LEU A 180 -10.79 -0.90 -9.26
N LEU A 181 -10.70 -1.97 -8.48
CA LEU A 181 -10.06 -1.90 -7.15
C LEU A 181 -8.60 -1.51 -7.24
N ASP A 182 -7.85 -2.07 -8.18
CA ASP A 182 -6.42 -1.76 -8.30
C ASP A 182 -6.20 -0.28 -8.64
N SER A 183 -6.96 0.25 -9.61
CA SER A 183 -6.92 1.67 -9.98
C SER A 183 -7.31 2.56 -8.79
N PHE A 184 -8.37 2.20 -8.05
CA PHE A 184 -8.72 2.91 -6.82
C PHE A 184 -7.56 2.94 -5.81
N ILE A 185 -6.93 1.79 -5.56
CA ILE A 185 -5.84 1.65 -4.59
C ILE A 185 -4.62 2.48 -5.03
N ILE A 186 -4.28 2.47 -6.32
CA ILE A 186 -3.19 3.28 -6.87
C ILE A 186 -3.46 4.76 -6.64
N HIS A 187 -4.61 5.27 -7.09
CA HIS A 187 -4.93 6.70 -6.98
C HIS A 187 -5.15 7.15 -5.54
N PHE A 188 -5.76 6.31 -4.70
CA PHE A 188 -5.87 6.55 -3.26
C PHE A 188 -4.48 6.66 -2.62
N LYS A 189 -3.58 5.72 -2.96
CA LYS A 189 -2.22 5.71 -2.42
C LYS A 189 -1.46 6.97 -2.81
N GLU A 190 -1.52 7.36 -4.08
CA GLU A 190 -0.77 8.49 -4.61
C GLU A 190 -1.31 9.84 -4.15
N LEU A 191 -2.64 10.04 -4.22
CA LEU A 191 -3.25 11.35 -3.99
C LEU A 191 -3.59 11.62 -2.53
N ILE A 192 -3.94 10.60 -1.75
CA ILE A 192 -4.37 10.77 -0.36
C ILE A 192 -3.33 10.20 0.61
N TRP A 193 -2.95 8.94 0.42
CA TRP A 193 -2.13 8.23 1.42
C TRP A 193 -0.71 8.79 1.53
N LEU A 194 -0.01 9.01 0.42
CA LEU A 194 1.36 9.53 0.42
C LEU A 194 1.43 10.96 1.01
N PRO A 195 0.60 11.93 0.59
CA PRO A 195 0.58 13.26 1.23
C PRO A 195 0.24 13.20 2.72
N ARG A 196 -0.68 12.31 3.13
CA ARG A 196 -0.98 12.09 4.56
C ARG A 196 0.22 11.53 5.32
N CYS A 197 0.97 10.59 4.74
CA CYS A 197 2.18 10.05 5.36
C CYS A 197 3.23 11.14 5.58
N ASN A 198 3.43 12.02 4.59
CA ASN A 198 4.33 13.16 4.73
C ASN A 198 3.89 14.12 5.85
N ALA A 199 2.59 14.41 5.94
CA ALA A 199 2.05 15.25 7.01
C ALA A 199 2.20 14.59 8.40
N THR A 200 2.02 13.27 8.49
CA THR A 200 2.25 12.51 9.73
C THR A 200 3.72 12.57 10.15
N VAL A 201 4.65 12.39 9.22
CA VAL A 201 6.09 12.51 9.50
C VAL A 201 6.45 13.92 9.97
N ALA A 202 5.86 14.96 9.39
CA ALA A 202 6.05 16.34 9.85
C ALA A 202 5.52 16.55 11.28
N TRP A 203 4.33 16.03 11.57
CA TRP A 203 3.73 16.06 12.91
C TRP A 203 4.60 15.35 13.97
N GLU A 204 5.19 14.20 13.61
CA GLU A 204 6.08 13.43 14.49
C GLU A 204 7.40 14.19 14.76
N LYS A 205 7.99 14.77 13.72
CA LYS A 205 9.20 15.60 13.85
C LYS A 205 8.98 16.80 14.76
N ALA A 206 7.84 17.49 14.63
CA ALA A 206 7.50 18.64 15.46
C ALA A 206 7.35 18.29 16.96
N ARG A 207 7.09 17.02 17.29
CA ARG A 207 6.97 16.52 18.67
C ARG A 207 8.21 15.80 19.18
N ASN A 208 9.33 15.91 18.46
CA ASN A 208 10.57 15.19 18.77
C ASN A 208 10.39 13.66 18.88
N ILE A 209 9.42 13.08 18.15
CA ILE A 209 9.26 11.63 18.01
C ILE A 209 10.28 11.18 16.94
N ILE A 210 11.55 11.15 17.35
CA ILE A 210 12.72 11.07 16.46
C ILE A 210 13.25 9.64 16.45
N GLY A 211 12.50 8.73 15.80
CA GLY A 211 13.13 7.58 15.17
C GLY A 211 12.37 6.27 15.21
N ARG A 212 12.83 5.35 14.34
CA ARG A 212 12.36 3.96 14.27
C ARG A 212 12.41 3.29 15.64
N LYS A 213 13.36 3.67 16.50
CA LYS A 213 13.59 3.09 17.85
C LYS A 213 12.43 3.33 18.82
N ASP A 214 11.79 4.50 18.75
CA ASP A 214 10.65 4.84 19.63
C ASP A 214 9.36 4.12 19.21
N LYS A 215 9.28 3.75 17.92
CA LYS A 215 8.12 3.10 17.31
C LYS A 215 8.19 1.58 17.35
N LEU A 216 9.36 1.00 17.63
CA LEU A 216 9.54 -0.44 17.77
C LEU A 216 9.12 -0.88 19.18
N ASN A 217 8.71 -2.14 19.31
CA ASN A 217 8.47 -2.70 20.65
C ASN A 217 9.80 -2.98 21.34
N ARG A 218 9.84 -2.86 22.68
CA ARG A 218 11.06 -3.03 23.49
C ARG A 218 11.76 -4.39 23.22
N SER A 219 10.98 -5.42 22.86
CA SER A 219 11.46 -6.75 22.46
C SER A 219 12.18 -6.78 21.10
N GLU A 220 11.70 -6.04 20.09
CA GLU A 220 12.32 -6.00 18.75
C GLU A 220 13.65 -5.24 18.70
N ASN A 221 13.94 -4.45 19.74
CA ASN A 221 15.22 -3.78 19.92
C ASN A 221 16.27 -4.76 20.49
N MET A 222 15.88 -5.69 21.38
CA MET A 222 16.79 -6.68 21.97
C MET A 222 17.22 -7.75 20.96
N ASP A 223 16.30 -8.25 20.12
CA ASP A 223 16.62 -9.26 19.11
C ASP A 223 17.57 -8.77 18.01
N ARG A 224 17.51 -7.48 17.66
CA ARG A 224 18.43 -6.88 16.69
C ARG A 224 19.82 -6.62 17.28
N TYR A 225 19.89 -6.24 18.55
CA TYR A 225 21.17 -6.10 19.25
C TYR A 225 21.88 -7.45 19.38
N TYR A 226 21.14 -8.51 19.71
CA TYR A 226 21.67 -9.88 19.74
C TYR A 226 22.11 -10.38 18.37
N LYS A 227 21.33 -10.17 17.30
CA LYS A 227 21.71 -10.59 15.93
C LYS A 227 22.91 -9.82 15.39
N SER A 228 23.02 -8.52 15.67
CA SER A 228 24.18 -7.69 15.30
C SER A 228 25.47 -8.14 16.02
N SER A 229 25.38 -8.44 17.32
CA SER A 229 26.54 -8.91 18.09
C SER A 229 27.06 -10.28 17.62
N HIS A 230 26.17 -11.19 17.22
CA HIS A 230 26.56 -12.48 16.66
C HIS A 230 27.17 -12.39 15.26
N GLN A 231 26.70 -11.49 14.40
CA GLN A 231 27.31 -11.27 13.08
C GLN A 231 28.71 -10.67 13.20
N ASN A 232 28.93 -9.71 14.11
CA ASN A 232 30.27 -9.15 14.35
C ASN A 232 31.23 -10.19 14.96
N SER A 233 30.74 -11.09 15.82
CA SER A 233 31.58 -12.15 16.40
C SER A 233 32.02 -13.22 15.39
N LYS A 234 31.22 -13.46 14.34
CA LYS A 234 31.56 -14.39 13.25
C LYS A 234 32.59 -13.78 12.28
N HIS A 235 32.45 -12.50 11.95
CA HIS A 235 33.42 -11.79 11.11
C HIS A 235 34.81 -11.74 11.77
N LEU A 236 34.86 -11.42 13.07
CA LEU A 236 36.11 -11.37 13.83
C LEU A 236 36.81 -12.74 13.94
N ARG A 237 36.04 -13.84 13.92
CA ARG A 237 36.58 -15.22 13.91
C ARG A 237 37.10 -15.61 12.53
N GLN A 238 36.43 -15.20 11.45
CA GLN A 238 36.89 -15.42 10.08
C GLN A 238 38.16 -14.62 9.77
N ASP A 239 38.23 -13.35 10.19
CA ASP A 239 39.41 -12.50 9.98
C ASP A 239 40.64 -13.05 10.74
N LYS A 240 40.46 -13.62 11.94
CA LYS A 240 41.53 -14.34 12.67
C LYS A 240 41.97 -15.63 12.00
N GLN A 241 41.10 -16.29 11.22
CA GLN A 241 41.41 -17.53 10.51
C GLN A 241 42.21 -17.23 9.24
N TYR A 242 41.83 -16.18 8.49
CA TYR A 242 42.57 -15.68 7.33
C TYR A 242 43.97 -15.14 7.69
N LEU A 243 44.11 -14.44 8.83
CA LEU A 243 45.43 -14.00 9.32
C LEU A 243 46.33 -15.17 9.77
N LYS A 244 45.76 -16.30 10.20
CA LYS A 244 46.54 -17.50 10.52
C LYS A 244 47.00 -18.23 9.25
N GLU A 245 46.15 -18.35 8.24
CA GLU A 245 46.49 -19.01 6.96
C GLU A 245 47.54 -18.24 6.17
N ASN A 246 47.47 -16.90 6.12
CA ASN A 246 48.45 -16.11 5.37
C ASN A 246 49.85 -16.10 6.01
N ASN A 247 49.95 -16.17 7.34
CA ASN A 247 51.24 -16.27 8.04
C ASN A 247 51.89 -17.66 7.91
N LEU A 248 51.15 -18.69 7.47
CA LEU A 248 51.66 -20.04 7.21
C LEU A 248 52.19 -20.20 5.78
N ILE A 249 51.80 -19.33 4.85
CA ILE A 249 52.20 -19.40 3.43
C ILE A 249 53.55 -18.68 3.19
N ASP A 250 53.86 -17.63 3.94
CA ASP A 250 55.10 -16.85 3.77
C ASP A 250 56.38 -17.56 4.27
N SER A 251 56.28 -18.70 4.96
CA SER A 251 57.44 -19.48 5.40
C SER A 251 57.97 -20.50 4.37
N HIS A 252 57.33 -20.65 3.21
CA HIS A 252 57.66 -21.70 2.24
C HIS A 252 57.79 -21.24 0.77
N THR A 253 58.50 -20.14 0.50
CA THR A 253 59.10 -19.95 -0.84
C THR A 253 60.46 -19.27 -0.77
N GLY A 254 61.50 -20.06 -0.51
CA GLY A 254 62.88 -19.65 -0.81
C GLY A 254 63.12 -19.66 -2.33
N ARG A 255 63.21 -18.48 -2.95
CA ARG A 255 63.89 -18.33 -4.25
C ARG A 255 64.64 -17.00 -4.33
N LYS A 256 65.94 -17.13 -4.56
CA LYS A 256 66.96 -16.08 -4.70
C LYS A 256 66.57 -15.07 -5.78
N VAL A 257 66.48 -13.80 -5.38
CA VAL A 257 66.46 -12.65 -6.29
C VAL A 257 67.89 -12.42 -6.79
N LYS A 258 68.12 -12.51 -8.11
CA LYS A 258 69.32 -11.95 -8.75
C LYS A 258 69.05 -10.49 -9.08
N ASN A 259 69.96 -9.65 -8.61
CA ASN A 259 70.01 -8.20 -8.80
C ASN A 259 70.01 -7.78 -10.27
N GLN A 260 69.22 -6.75 -10.59
CA GLN A 260 69.59 -5.70 -11.53
C GLN A 260 68.97 -4.39 -11.03
N ALA A 261 69.85 -3.42 -10.77
CA ALA A 261 69.53 -2.07 -10.32
C ALA A 261 69.69 -1.10 -11.52
N PRO A 262 69.36 0.20 -11.40
CA PRO A 262 68.50 0.95 -12.30
C PRO A 262 69.29 1.92 -13.19
N ILE A 263 68.62 2.95 -13.75
CA ILE A 263 69.07 4.20 -14.43
C ILE A 263 68.32 4.26 -15.78
N GLY A 264 67.56 5.28 -16.16
CA GLY A 264 67.43 6.67 -15.72
C GLY A 264 67.17 7.54 -16.97
N ALA A 265 66.40 8.61 -16.79
CA ALA A 265 66.00 9.66 -17.77
C ALA A 265 64.91 9.29 -18.79
#